data_AF-A0A8B6FJD0-F1
#
_entry.id   AF-A0A8B6FJD0-F1
#
_cell.length_a   1.000
_cell.length_b   1.000
_cell.length_c   1.000
_cell.angle_alpha   90.00
_cell.angle_beta   90.00
_cell.angle_gamma   90.00
#
_symmetry.space_group_name_H-M   'P 1'
#
loop_
_entity.id
_entity.type
_entity.pdbx_description
1 polymer ?
#
loop_
_entity_poly.entity_id
_entity_poly.type
_entity_poly.pdbx_seq_one_letter_code
_entity_poly.pdbx_strand_id
1 'polypeptide(L)'
;MHIDDNDSCLCNVEGETLTWTLCGTPEYLAPEIIQSRGHNKAVDWWSLGILIYEMLVGYPPFFDENTFKIYEKILEGKIEWPRHLDPVAKDLIKKLLVQDRTKRLGNMKNGTEDCKRHKWFKNIVWEDVVARKLTPPVVPKLSHAGDTKNFDEYPETDINSVPAATEAEIEPFQEF
;
A
#
# COMPACT_ATOMS: atom_id res chain seq x y z
N MET A 1 -1.34 12.03 5.44
CA MET A 1 -1.41 10.58 5.24
C MET A 1 -0.37 9.98 6.17
N HIS A 2 -0.84 9.31 7.22
CA HIS A 2 -0.03 8.45 8.07
C HIS A 2 -0.35 7.01 7.65
N ILE A 3 0.61 6.09 7.78
CA ILE A 3 0.37 4.66 7.57
C ILE A 3 0.11 4.13 8.97
N ASP A 4 -1.13 3.75 9.23
CA ASP A 4 -1.60 3.40 10.58
C ASP A 4 -1.41 1.90 10.89
N ASP A 5 -1.36 1.04 9.86
CA ASP A 5 -1.23 -0.41 10.01
C ASP A 5 0.18 -0.89 9.63
N ASN A 6 0.95 -1.35 10.64
CA ASN A 6 2.26 -1.97 10.46
C ASN A 6 2.27 -3.48 10.78
N ASP A 7 1.11 -4.12 11.02
CA ASP A 7 1.03 -5.52 11.44
C ASP A 7 1.57 -6.50 10.39
N SER A 8 1.57 -6.12 9.10
CA SER A 8 2.20 -6.88 8.03
C SER A 8 3.67 -6.50 7.77
N CYS A 9 4.24 -5.56 8.51
CA CYS A 9 5.65 -5.17 8.37
C CYS A 9 6.53 -6.26 8.98
N LEU A 10 7.20 -7.03 8.11
CA LEU A 10 8.15 -8.04 8.55
C LEU A 10 9.41 -7.36 9.12
N CYS A 11 9.55 -7.37 10.44
CA CYS A 11 10.70 -6.85 11.19
C CYS A 11 11.92 -7.78 11.04
N ASN A 12 12.62 -7.70 9.90
CA ASN A 12 14.05 -8.03 9.71
C ASN A 12 14.43 -7.94 8.22
N VAL A 13 14.55 -6.71 7.71
CA VAL A 13 14.91 -6.46 6.29
C VAL A 13 16.25 -5.73 6.18
N GLU A 14 17.28 -6.28 6.83
CA GLU A 14 18.67 -6.01 6.50
C GLU A 14 19.16 -7.09 5.52
N GLY A 15 19.33 -6.72 4.24
CA GLY A 15 19.80 -7.62 3.17
C GLY A 15 18.73 -8.16 2.23
N GLU A 16 19.16 -8.89 1.19
CA GLU A 16 18.32 -9.59 0.18
C GLU A 16 17.54 -10.77 0.80
N THR A 17 16.83 -10.56 1.90
CA THR A 17 15.98 -11.58 2.50
C THR A 17 14.65 -11.65 1.75
N LEU A 18 14.34 -12.85 1.25
CA LEU A 18 13.08 -13.15 0.59
C LEU A 18 12.07 -13.69 1.59
N THR A 19 10.86 -13.15 1.55
CA THR A 19 9.74 -13.58 2.39
C THR A 19 8.72 -14.36 1.54
N TRP A 20 7.94 -15.23 2.18
CA TRP A 20 7.04 -16.18 1.50
C TRP A 20 5.59 -16.14 1.99
N THR A 21 5.29 -15.31 2.99
CA THR A 21 3.95 -15.19 3.55
C THR A 21 3.01 -14.53 2.55
N LEU A 22 1.88 -15.17 2.27
CA LEU A 22 0.78 -14.60 1.50
C LEU A 22 -0.14 -13.84 2.44
N CYS A 23 0.12 -12.54 2.63
CA CYS A 23 -0.73 -11.65 3.41
C CYS A 23 -0.98 -10.34 2.62
N GLY A 24 -2.15 -9.74 2.84
CA GLY A 24 -2.56 -8.49 2.20
C GLY A 24 -3.92 -8.56 1.49
N THR A 25 -4.41 -7.40 1.06
CA THR A 25 -5.65 -7.29 0.28
C THR A 25 -5.38 -7.77 -1.16
N PRO A 26 -6.21 -8.68 -1.72
CA PRO A 26 -5.92 -9.33 -3.01
C PRO A 26 -5.60 -8.38 -4.17
N GLU A 27 -6.20 -7.19 -4.17
CA GLU A 27 -6.09 -6.18 -5.22
C GLU A 27 -4.72 -5.47 -5.24
N TYR A 28 -3.99 -5.50 -4.13
CA TYR A 28 -2.70 -4.83 -3.97
C TYR A 28 -1.52 -5.81 -4.07
N LEU A 29 -1.77 -7.11 -4.22
CA LEU A 29 -0.73 -8.12 -4.28
C LEU A 29 0.09 -8.01 -5.58
N ALA A 30 1.40 -8.06 -5.44
CA ALA A 30 2.32 -8.10 -6.57
C ALA A 30 2.30 -9.49 -7.24
N PRO A 31 2.54 -9.58 -8.57
CA PRO A 31 2.48 -10.85 -9.30
C PRO A 31 3.46 -11.90 -8.77
N GLU A 32 4.62 -11.50 -8.24
CA GLU A 32 5.57 -12.41 -7.61
C GLU A 32 5.05 -13.06 -6.33
N ILE A 33 4.24 -12.35 -5.53
CA ILE A 33 3.63 -12.90 -4.31
C ILE A 33 2.61 -13.97 -4.69
N ILE A 34 1.78 -13.71 -5.72
CA ILE A 34 0.77 -14.64 -6.23
C ILE A 34 1.42 -15.92 -6.77
N GLN A 35 2.59 -15.80 -7.39
CA GLN A 35 3.34 -16.95 -7.91
C GLN A 35 4.15 -17.69 -6.82
N SER A 36 3.99 -17.31 -5.54
CA SER A 36 4.79 -17.82 -4.42
C SER A 36 6.29 -17.72 -4.71
N ARG A 37 6.71 -16.67 -5.41
CA ARG A 37 8.13 -16.32 -5.61
C ARG A 37 8.54 -15.39 -4.48
N GLY A 38 9.76 -15.55 -4.02
CA GLY A 38 10.21 -14.88 -2.81
C GLY A 38 10.17 -13.40 -3.08
N HIS A 39 9.52 -12.64 -2.22
CA HIS A 39 9.37 -11.22 -2.42
C HIS A 39 10.39 -10.43 -1.62
N ASN A 40 10.71 -9.25 -2.13
CA ASN A 40 11.59 -8.27 -1.50
C ASN A 40 10.82 -6.95 -1.38
N LYS A 41 11.49 -5.87 -0.95
CA LYS A 41 10.94 -4.51 -0.88
C LYS A 41 10.37 -3.95 -2.20
N ALA A 42 10.51 -4.67 -3.33
CA ALA A 42 9.90 -4.29 -4.60
C ALA A 42 8.37 -4.36 -4.59
N VAL A 43 7.78 -5.18 -3.73
CA VAL A 43 6.32 -5.34 -3.66
C VAL A 43 5.63 -4.07 -3.14
N ASP A 44 6.27 -3.33 -2.25
CA ASP A 44 5.75 -2.04 -1.76
C ASP A 44 5.63 -1.02 -2.89
N TRP A 45 6.58 -1.03 -3.83
CA TRP A 45 6.53 -0.18 -5.03
C TRP A 45 5.39 -0.57 -5.98
N TRP A 46 5.03 -1.85 -6.03
CA TRP A 46 3.84 -2.30 -6.76
C TRP A 46 2.57 -1.77 -6.10
N SER A 47 2.42 -1.99 -4.79
CA SER A 47 1.27 -1.50 -4.01
C SER A 47 1.13 0.03 -4.10
N LEU A 48 2.24 0.78 -4.11
CA LEU A 48 2.23 2.21 -4.36
C LEU A 48 1.67 2.56 -5.75
N GLY A 49 2.01 1.78 -6.78
CA GLY A 49 1.46 1.96 -8.12
C GLY A 49 -0.05 1.75 -8.18
N ILE A 50 -0.55 0.72 -7.49
CA ILE A 50 -1.99 0.44 -7.32
C ILE A 50 -2.68 1.61 -6.62
N LEU A 51 -2.13 2.06 -5.49
CA LEU A 51 -2.65 3.17 -4.70
C LEU A 51 -2.71 4.48 -5.49
N ILE A 52 -1.66 4.83 -6.25
CA ILE A 52 -1.66 6.04 -7.08
C ILE A 52 -2.72 5.94 -8.18
N TYR A 53 -2.89 4.77 -8.81
CA TYR A 53 -3.94 4.57 -9.80
C TYR A 53 -5.32 4.79 -9.17
N GLU A 54 -5.58 4.15 -8.03
CA GLU A 54 -6.86 4.22 -7.34
C GLU A 54 -7.19 5.65 -6.87
N MET A 55 -6.23 6.40 -6.34
CA MET A 55 -6.44 7.80 -5.97
C MET A 55 -6.81 8.70 -7.16
N LEU A 56 -6.34 8.37 -8.38
CA LEU A 56 -6.59 9.17 -9.59
C LEU A 56 -7.85 8.74 -10.34
N VAL A 57 -8.19 7.45 -10.31
CA VAL A 57 -9.27 6.86 -11.08
C VAL A 57 -10.52 6.58 -10.23
N GLY A 58 -10.35 6.36 -8.93
CA GLY A 58 -11.40 6.06 -7.96
C GLY A 58 -11.68 4.57 -7.73
N TYR A 59 -10.99 3.68 -8.43
CA TYR A 59 -11.07 2.22 -8.26
C TYR A 59 -9.74 1.55 -8.60
N PRO A 60 -9.42 0.37 -8.04
CA PRO A 60 -8.16 -0.31 -8.30
C PRO A 60 -8.04 -0.78 -9.77
N PRO A 61 -6.83 -0.87 -10.34
CA PRO A 61 -6.63 -1.25 -11.74
C PRO A 61 -6.95 -2.72 -12.00
N PHE A 62 -6.86 -3.58 -10.98
CA PHE A 62 -7.21 -5.00 -11.03
C PHE A 62 -8.30 -5.27 -9.99
N PHE A 63 -9.54 -5.39 -10.44
CA PHE A 63 -10.68 -5.68 -9.57
C PHE A 63 -11.61 -6.69 -10.24
N ASP A 64 -12.25 -7.53 -9.43
CA ASP A 64 -13.26 -8.50 -9.85
C ASP A 64 -14.03 -8.99 -8.62
N GLU A 65 -15.19 -9.61 -8.81
CA GLU A 65 -15.94 -10.24 -7.72
C GLU A 65 -15.26 -11.52 -7.22
N ASN A 66 -14.51 -12.19 -8.10
CA ASN A 66 -13.80 -13.42 -7.77
C ASN A 66 -12.30 -13.16 -7.60
N THR A 67 -11.77 -13.47 -6.42
CA THR A 67 -10.35 -13.33 -6.08
C THR A 67 -9.42 -14.03 -7.08
N PHE A 68 -9.79 -15.20 -7.60
CA PHE A 68 -8.98 -15.91 -8.60
C PHE A 68 -8.87 -15.11 -9.92
N LYS A 69 -9.96 -14.44 -10.34
CA LYS A 69 -9.93 -13.57 -11.53
C LYS A 69 -9.08 -12.32 -11.31
N ILE A 70 -9.05 -11.78 -10.08
CA ILE A 70 -8.13 -10.70 -9.72
C ILE A 70 -6.69 -11.16 -9.93
N TYR A 71 -6.34 -12.37 -9.47
CA TYR A 71 -5.01 -12.93 -9.67
C TYR A 71 -4.67 -13.12 -11.15
N GLU A 72 -5.59 -13.65 -11.95
CA GLU A 72 -5.41 -13.77 -13.40
C GLU A 72 -5.13 -12.41 -14.05
N LYS A 73 -5.91 -11.38 -13.70
CA LYS A 73 -5.72 -10.01 -14.20
C LYS A 73 -4.36 -9.41 -13.80
N ILE A 74 -3.93 -9.62 -12.57
CA ILE A 74 -2.61 -9.17 -12.08
C ILE A 74 -1.49 -9.87 -12.87
N LEU A 75 -1.60 -11.18 -13.10
CA LEU A 75 -0.64 -11.97 -13.87
C LEU A 75 -0.65 -11.60 -15.36
N GLU A 76 -1.78 -11.19 -15.91
CA GLU A 76 -1.89 -10.68 -17.27
C GLU A 76 -1.27 -9.27 -17.41
N GLY A 77 -1.34 -8.45 -16.35
CA GLY A 77 -0.76 -7.11 -16.29
C GLY A 77 -1.43 -6.10 -17.24
N LYS A 78 -2.64 -6.39 -17.72
CA LYS A 78 -3.40 -5.47 -18.58
C LYS A 78 -4.14 -4.46 -17.71
N ILE A 79 -3.71 -3.20 -17.81
CA ILE A 79 -4.33 -2.07 -17.12
C ILE A 79 -5.13 -1.26 -18.14
N GLU A 80 -6.40 -1.02 -17.83
CA GLU A 80 -7.22 -0.07 -18.56
C GLU A 80 -6.86 1.36 -18.17
N TRP A 81 -6.76 2.26 -19.14
CA TRP A 81 -6.33 3.64 -18.89
C TRP A 81 -7.44 4.62 -19.28
N PRO A 82 -8.07 5.28 -18.30
CA PRO A 82 -9.05 6.32 -18.59
C PRO A 82 -8.45 7.46 -19.41
N ARG A 83 -9.24 8.06 -20.30
CA ARG A 83 -8.78 9.13 -21.22
C ARG A 83 -8.40 10.43 -20.49
N HIS A 84 -8.95 10.66 -19.31
CA HIS A 84 -8.71 11.86 -18.51
C HIS A 84 -7.43 11.78 -17.67
N LEU A 85 -6.76 10.63 -17.62
CA LEU A 85 -5.58 10.44 -16.79
C LEU A 85 -4.39 11.23 -17.34
N ASP A 86 -3.71 11.97 -16.47
CA ASP A 86 -2.50 12.72 -16.83
C ASP A 86 -1.44 11.78 -17.43
N PRO A 87 -0.87 12.09 -18.62
CA PRO A 87 0.15 11.27 -19.26
C PRO A 87 1.39 11.01 -18.40
N VAL A 88 1.78 11.97 -17.54
CA VAL A 88 2.92 11.87 -16.62
C VAL A 88 2.59 10.93 -15.46
N ALA A 89 1.37 11.00 -14.94
CA ALA A 89 0.91 10.06 -13.91
C ALA A 89 0.82 8.64 -14.48
N LYS A 90 0.28 8.49 -15.68
CA LYS A 90 0.25 7.22 -16.42
C LYS A 90 1.64 6.63 -16.62
N ASP A 91 2.64 7.45 -16.97
CA ASP A 91 4.03 7.00 -17.11
C ASP A 91 4.62 6.49 -15.78
N LEU A 92 4.33 7.18 -14.67
CA LEU A 92 4.76 6.75 -13.33
C LEU A 92 4.15 5.38 -12.98
N ILE A 93 2.82 5.26 -13.08
CA ILE A 93 2.11 4.03 -12.71
C ILE A 93 2.59 2.87 -13.58
N LYS A 94 2.81 3.08 -14.89
CA LYS A 94 3.36 2.03 -15.78
C LYS A 94 4.74 1.54 -15.36
N LYS A 95 5.59 2.40 -14.79
CA LYS A 95 6.93 2.03 -14.32
C LYS A 95 6.92 1.36 -12.94
N LEU A 96 5.89 1.61 -12.13
CA LEU A 96 5.65 0.94 -10.85
C LEU A 96 4.96 -0.42 -11.04
N LEU A 97 3.98 -0.51 -11.93
CA LEU A 97 3.22 -1.73 -12.24
C LEU A 97 3.90 -2.57 -13.33
N VAL A 98 5.21 -2.79 -13.17
CA VAL A 98 6.00 -3.69 -14.02
C VAL A 98 6.05 -5.07 -13.35
N GLN A 99 5.64 -6.10 -14.10
CA GLN A 99 5.66 -7.49 -13.61
C GLN A 99 7.09 -7.96 -13.27
N ASP A 100 8.07 -7.59 -14.09
CA ASP A 100 9.48 -7.85 -13.84
C ASP A 100 10.00 -6.92 -12.74
N ARG A 101 10.11 -7.43 -11.50
CA ARG A 101 10.60 -6.70 -10.34
C ARG A 101 11.98 -6.07 -10.52
N THR A 102 12.83 -6.60 -11.41
CA THR A 102 14.19 -6.05 -11.64
C THR A 102 14.17 -4.76 -12.46
N LYS A 103 13.07 -4.54 -13.20
CA LYS A 103 12.82 -3.35 -14.02
C LYS A 103 11.81 -2.39 -13.37
N ARG A 104 11.28 -2.77 -12.20
CA ARG A 104 10.31 -1.97 -11.46
C ARG A 104 10.98 -0.74 -10.86
N LEU A 105 10.36 0.42 -11.06
CA LEU A 105 10.82 1.67 -10.47
C LEU A 105 10.88 1.53 -8.94
N GLY A 106 11.96 2.02 -8.32
CA GLY A 106 12.19 1.87 -6.88
C GLY A 106 13.04 0.66 -6.50
N ASN A 107 13.15 -0.34 -7.37
CA ASN A 107 13.99 -1.53 -7.18
C ASN A 107 15.16 -1.61 -8.19
N MET A 108 15.42 -0.52 -8.92
CA MET A 108 16.56 -0.38 -9.84
C MET A 108 17.82 0.06 -9.08
N LYS A 109 18.94 0.26 -9.80
CA LYS A 109 20.25 0.60 -9.18
C LYS A 109 20.22 1.81 -8.23
N ASN A 110 19.39 2.82 -8.51
CA ASN A 110 19.29 4.00 -7.64
C ASN A 110 18.13 3.91 -6.62
N GLY A 111 17.44 2.78 -6.55
CA GLY A 111 16.35 2.52 -5.61
C GLY A 111 15.27 3.59 -5.61
N THR A 112 14.90 4.05 -4.41
CA THR A 112 13.92 5.09 -4.12
C THR A 112 14.18 6.41 -4.88
N GLU A 113 15.43 6.72 -5.19
CA GLU A 113 15.77 8.00 -5.83
C GLU A 113 15.27 8.08 -7.29
N ASP A 114 15.13 6.94 -7.99
CA ASP A 114 14.50 6.92 -9.32
C ASP A 114 13.01 7.25 -9.25
N CYS A 115 12.32 6.86 -8.17
CA CYS A 115 10.94 7.25 -7.92
C CYS A 115 10.85 8.76 -7.66
N LYS A 116 11.67 9.30 -6.75
CA LYS A 116 11.65 10.71 -6.37
C LYS A 116 11.95 11.67 -7.51
N ARG A 117 12.83 11.27 -8.44
CA ARG A 117 13.21 12.06 -9.63
C ARG A 117 12.18 11.99 -10.76
N HIS A 118 11.13 11.19 -10.63
CA HIS A 118 10.13 11.06 -11.68
C HIS A 118 9.44 12.40 -11.97
N LYS A 119 9.11 12.66 -13.25
CA LYS A 119 8.48 13.91 -13.69
C LYS A 119 7.16 14.23 -12.98
N TRP A 120 6.49 13.22 -12.44
CA TRP A 120 5.26 13.39 -11.66
C TRP A 120 5.52 14.14 -10.34
N PHE A 121 6.69 13.93 -9.72
CA PHE A 121 7.11 14.57 -8.48
C PHE A 121 7.95 15.84 -8.70
N LYS A 122 8.05 16.35 -9.94
CA LYS A 122 8.95 17.47 -10.29
C LYS A 122 8.74 18.75 -9.46
N ASN A 123 7.53 18.96 -8.96
CA ASN A 123 7.15 20.15 -8.18
C ASN A 123 7.20 19.91 -6.67
N ILE A 124 7.65 18.73 -6.23
CA ILE A 124 7.71 18.35 -4.83
C ILE A 124 9.13 18.56 -4.31
N VAL A 125 9.27 19.43 -3.32
CA VAL A 125 10.50 19.57 -2.53
C VAL A 125 10.41 18.56 -1.39
N TRP A 126 11.14 17.45 -1.51
CA TRP A 126 11.03 16.32 -0.59
C TRP A 126 11.45 16.68 0.84
N GLU A 127 12.38 17.61 1.00
CA GLU A 127 12.81 18.13 2.31
C GLU A 127 11.65 18.82 3.03
N ASP A 128 10.81 19.55 2.30
CA ASP A 128 9.64 20.24 2.85
C ASP A 128 8.50 19.27 3.19
N VAL A 129 8.39 18.15 2.46
CA VAL A 129 7.47 17.05 2.81
C VAL A 129 7.86 16.46 4.16
N VAL A 130 9.13 16.09 4.33
CA VAL A 130 9.65 15.49 5.57
C VAL A 130 9.53 16.46 6.74
N ALA A 131 9.82 17.74 6.50
CA ALA A 131 9.67 18.81 7.50
C ALA A 131 8.20 19.23 7.75
N ARG A 132 7.22 18.60 7.09
CA ARG A 132 5.78 18.92 7.19
C ARG A 132 5.45 20.40 6.88
N LYS A 133 6.21 21.02 5.97
CA LYS A 133 6.05 22.43 5.59
C LYS A 133 5.06 22.66 4.45
N LEU A 134 4.77 21.63 3.65
CA LEU A 134 3.80 21.73 2.57
C LEU A 134 2.38 21.82 3.13
N THR A 135 1.57 22.73 2.58
CA THR A 135 0.15 22.81 2.91
C THR A 135 -0.59 21.63 2.29
N PRO A 136 -1.31 20.80 3.09
CA PRO A 136 -2.06 19.68 2.54
C PRO A 136 -3.26 20.20 1.73
N PRO A 137 -3.61 19.52 0.61
CA PRO A 137 -4.74 19.93 -0.23
C PRO A 137 -6.09 19.74 0.45
N VAL A 138 -6.17 18.79 1.39
CA VAL A 138 -7.37 18.50 2.18
C VAL A 138 -7.02 18.61 3.66
N VAL A 139 -7.68 19.52 4.35
CA VAL A 139 -7.59 19.66 5.81
C VAL A 139 -8.89 19.13 6.41
N PRO A 140 -8.86 18.01 7.16
CA PRO A 140 -10.04 17.51 7.84
C PRO A 140 -10.61 18.56 8.79
N LYS A 141 -11.92 18.76 8.77
CA LYS A 141 -12.58 19.68 9.69
C LYS A 141 -12.71 18.99 11.03
N LEU A 142 -12.18 19.59 12.09
CA LEU A 142 -12.36 19.13 13.47
C LEU A 142 -13.07 20.21 14.26
N SER A 143 -14.12 19.83 14.99
CA SER A 143 -14.87 20.74 15.85
C SER A 143 -14.24 20.81 17.26
N HIS A 144 -13.66 19.70 17.73
CA HIS A 144 -12.99 19.57 19.03
C HIS A 144 -12.03 18.37 19.03
N ALA A 145 -11.27 18.17 20.12
CA ALA A 145 -10.23 17.14 20.22
C ALA A 145 -10.74 15.69 20.07
N GLY A 146 -11.96 15.39 20.54
CA GLY A 146 -12.59 14.05 20.41
C GLY A 146 -13.57 13.92 19.25
N ASP A 147 -13.44 14.73 18.19
CA ASP A 147 -14.39 14.70 17.07
C ASP A 147 -14.11 13.50 16.15
N THR A 148 -14.99 12.50 16.20
CA THR A 148 -14.91 11.25 15.43
C THR A 148 -15.69 11.30 14.11
N LYS A 149 -16.24 12.44 13.70
CA LYS A 149 -17.11 12.52 12.49
C LYS A 149 -16.45 12.16 11.15
N ASN A 150 -15.12 12.06 11.14
CA ASN A 150 -14.36 11.64 9.95
C ASN A 150 -14.16 10.11 9.91
N PHE A 151 -14.76 9.37 10.84
CA PHE A 151 -14.78 7.91 10.92
C PHE A 151 -16.22 7.40 10.80
N ASP A 152 -16.37 6.17 10.32
CA ASP A 152 -17.68 5.51 10.26
C ASP A 152 -18.15 5.09 11.67
N GLU A 153 -19.47 5.12 11.87
CA GLU A 153 -20.09 4.63 13.10
C GLU A 153 -20.24 3.10 13.04
N TYR A 154 -19.62 2.41 14.00
CA TYR A 154 -19.75 0.97 14.19
C TYR A 154 -20.52 0.66 15.47
N PRO A 155 -21.28 -0.44 15.53
CA PRO A 155 -21.93 -0.88 16.76
C PRO A 155 -20.90 -1.10 17.88
N GLU A 156 -21.11 -0.48 19.03
CA GLU A 156 -20.28 -0.73 20.20
C GLU A 156 -20.49 -2.17 20.67
N THR A 157 -19.40 -2.91 20.83
CA THR A 157 -19.43 -4.22 21.46
C THR A 157 -19.11 -4.04 22.93
N ASP A 158 -19.94 -4.59 23.82
CA ASP A 158 -19.65 -4.56 25.25
C ASP A 158 -18.41 -5.43 25.53
N ILE A 159 -17.29 -4.79 25.81
CA ILE A 159 -16.03 -5.46 26.15
C ILE A 159 -16.17 -6.36 27.39
N ASN A 160 -17.15 -6.10 28.27
CA ASN A 160 -17.41 -6.92 29.45
C ASN A 160 -18.24 -8.18 29.13
N SER A 161 -18.80 -8.26 27.92
CA SER A 161 -19.49 -9.46 27.44
C SER A 161 -18.52 -10.54 26.93
N VAL A 162 -17.25 -10.18 26.72
CA VAL A 162 -16.19 -11.10 26.31
C VAL A 162 -15.64 -11.81 27.56
N PRO A 163 -15.67 -13.15 27.63
CA PRO A 163 -15.11 -13.87 28.76
C PRO A 163 -13.61 -13.59 28.88
N ALA A 164 -13.12 -13.56 30.13
CA ALA A 164 -11.69 -13.40 30.39
C ALA A 164 -10.90 -14.53 29.73
N ALA A 165 -9.77 -14.18 29.10
CA ALA A 165 -8.86 -15.13 28.50
C ALA A 165 -8.33 -16.10 29.57
N THR A 166 -8.20 -17.36 29.19
CA THR A 166 -7.59 -18.39 30.02
C THR A 166 -6.07 -18.18 30.11
N GLU A 167 -5.44 -18.75 31.14
CA GLU A 167 -4.00 -18.62 31.34
C GLU A 167 -3.19 -19.19 30.15
N ALA A 168 -3.70 -20.24 29.50
CA ALA A 168 -3.14 -20.81 28.27
C ALA A 168 -3.28 -19.89 27.04
N GLU A 169 -4.31 -19.04 27.00
CA GLU A 169 -4.49 -18.04 25.93
C GLU A 169 -3.64 -16.79 26.17
N ILE A 170 -3.24 -16.53 27.43
CA ILE A 170 -2.39 -15.40 27.81
C ILE A 170 -0.90 -15.73 27.62
N GLU A 171 -0.51 -17.00 27.79
CA GLU A 171 0.88 -17.48 27.69
C GLU A 171 1.63 -16.99 26.42
N PRO A 172 1.05 -16.97 25.20
CA PRO A 172 1.73 -16.50 24.00
C PRO A 172 1.99 -14.99 23.95
N PHE A 173 1.31 -14.21 24.80
CA PHE A 173 1.39 -12.74 24.82
C PHE A 173 2.26 -12.21 25.96
N GLN A 174 2.98 -13.07 26.68
CA GLN A 174 3.83 -12.63 27.80
C GLN A 174 5.03 -11.78 27.39
N GLU A 175 5.42 -11.84 26.11
CA GLU A 175 6.51 -11.04 25.53
C GLU A 175 6.01 -9.87 24.66
N PHE A 176 4.70 -9.59 24.67
CA PHE A 176 4.10 -8.47 23.92
C PHE A 176 4.44 -7.10 24.54
#